data_AF-A0A7L9AUT1-F1
#
_entry.id   AF-A0A7L9AUT1-F1
#
_cell.length_a   1.000
_cell.length_b   1.000
_cell.length_c   1.000
_cell.angle_alpha   90.00
_cell.angle_beta   90.00
_cell.angle_gamma   90.00
#
_symmetry.space_group_name_H-M   'P 1'
#
loop_
_entity.id
_entity.type
_entity.pdbx_description
1 polymer ?
#
loop_
_entity_poly.entity_id
_entity_poly.type
_entity_poly.pdbx_seq_one_letter_code
_entity_poly.pdbx_strand_id
1 'polypeptide(L)'
;LHDRTKVDIFCYALSPDDGTTFRSKIAREAEHFADLSQVPCNGKAADKIYSDGIHILVNMNGYTKGARNEIFALQPAPVQVMWLGYPGTSGASYMDYIVTDAVTSPVELASQYSEKLAYM
;
A
#
# COMPACT_ATOMS: atom_id res chain seq x y z
N LEU A 1 13.96 6.73 -9.42
CA LEU A 1 13.89 7.37 -8.08
C LEU A 1 12.72 8.36 -8.12
N HIS A 2 12.00 8.54 -7.02
CA HIS A 2 10.96 9.56 -6.92
C HIS A 2 11.56 10.98 -6.91
N ASP A 3 10.82 11.96 -7.45
CA ASP A 3 11.19 13.38 -7.36
C ASP A 3 10.88 13.91 -5.96
N ARG A 4 11.92 14.03 -5.13
CA ARG A 4 11.84 14.44 -3.72
C ARG A 4 11.29 15.85 -3.51
N THR A 5 11.24 16.67 -4.57
CA THR A 5 10.62 18.00 -4.48
C THR A 5 9.09 17.93 -4.55
N LYS A 6 8.53 16.77 -4.94
CA LYS A 6 7.10 16.57 -5.15
C LYS A 6 6.49 15.51 -4.24
N VAL A 7 7.26 14.51 -3.83
CA VAL A 7 6.77 13.41 -2.99
C VAL A 7 7.80 13.04 -1.91
N ASP A 8 7.29 12.66 -0.74
CA ASP A 8 8.06 12.11 0.38
C ASP A 8 7.61 10.66 0.60
N ILE A 9 8.53 9.69 0.62
CA ILE A 9 8.19 8.26 0.57
C ILE A 9 8.37 7.59 1.92
N PHE A 10 7.31 6.90 2.33
CA PHE A 10 7.28 6.06 3.51
C PHE A 10 7.11 4.61 3.10
N CYS A 11 7.99 3.75 3.59
CA CYS A 11 7.86 2.30 3.45
C CYS A 11 7.52 1.66 4.80
N TYR A 12 6.38 0.97 4.84
CA TYR A 12 5.90 0.26 6.02
C TYR A 12 6.05 -1.24 5.82
N ALA A 13 7.05 -1.85 6.47
CA ALA A 13 7.25 -3.30 6.40
C ALA A 13 6.30 -4.02 7.35
N LEU A 14 5.60 -5.03 6.84
CA LEU A 14 4.75 -5.92 7.64
C LEU A 14 5.47 -7.20 8.08
N SER A 15 6.63 -7.49 7.48
CA SER A 15 7.48 -8.63 7.80
C SER A 15 8.76 -8.20 8.52
N PRO A 16 9.31 -9.04 9.42
CA PRO A 16 10.62 -8.81 10.01
C PRO A 16 11.72 -8.69 8.94
N ASP A 17 12.85 -8.08 9.32
CA ASP A 17 14.05 -8.08 8.49
C ASP A 17 14.56 -9.51 8.29
N ASP A 18 14.78 -9.89 7.03
CA ASP A 18 15.28 -11.19 6.62
C ASP A 18 16.80 -11.20 6.35
N GLY A 19 17.47 -10.06 6.58
CA GLY A 19 18.92 -9.89 6.38
C GLY A 19 19.33 -9.78 4.91
N THR A 20 18.39 -9.69 3.98
CA THR A 20 18.70 -9.67 2.55
C THR A 20 19.11 -8.29 2.05
N THR A 21 19.78 -8.29 0.89
CA THR A 21 20.13 -7.05 0.18
C THR A 21 18.89 -6.28 -0.29
N PHE A 22 17.76 -6.97 -0.54
CA PHE A 22 16.51 -6.34 -0.96
C PHE A 22 15.92 -5.46 0.16
N ARG A 23 15.76 -6.04 1.36
CA ARG A 23 15.29 -5.30 2.54
C ARG A 23 16.21 -4.13 2.87
N SER A 24 17.52 -4.37 2.88
CA SER A 24 18.54 -3.34 3.14
C SER A 24 18.51 -2.20 2.11
N LYS A 25 18.27 -2.53 0.83
CA LYS A 25 18.16 -1.52 -0.24
C LYS A 25 16.95 -0.62 -0.03
N ILE A 26 15.78 -1.20 0.23
CA ILE A 26 14.53 -0.43 0.45
C ILE A 26 14.65 0.46 1.68
N ALA A 27 15.13 -0.07 2.81
CA ALA A 27 15.26 0.69 4.04
C ALA A 27 16.26 1.86 3.92
N ARG A 28 17.27 1.75 3.05
CA ARG A 28 18.25 2.81 2.80
C ARG A 28 17.76 3.86 1.78
N GLU A 29 17.00 3.43 0.77
CA GLU A 29 16.60 4.30 -0.35
C GLU A 29 15.28 5.02 -0.12
N ALA A 30 14.38 4.48 0.70
CA ALA A 30 13.19 5.18 1.16
C ALA A 30 13.58 6.34 2.09
N GLU A 31 12.89 7.47 1.96
CA GLU A 31 13.08 8.63 2.83
C GLU A 31 12.74 8.29 4.29
N HIS A 32 11.69 7.49 4.49
CA HIS A 32 11.31 6.95 5.79
C HIS A 32 11.00 5.45 5.70
N PHE A 33 11.53 4.69 6.64
CA PHE A 33 11.27 3.25 6.75
C PHE A 33 10.80 2.90 8.16
N ALA A 34 9.62 2.29 8.25
CA ALA A 34 9.03 1.85 9.51
C ALA A 34 8.76 0.34 9.48
N ASP A 35 9.28 -0.37 10.48
CA ASP A 35 9.01 -1.79 10.67
C ASP A 35 7.74 -1.99 11.53
N LEU A 36 6.60 -2.20 10.87
CA LEU A 36 5.33 -2.49 11.53
C LEU A 36 5.21 -3.96 11.95
N SER A 37 6.15 -4.84 11.59
CA SER A 37 6.19 -6.21 12.11
C SER A 37 6.41 -6.23 13.63
N GLN A 38 7.03 -5.17 14.18
CA GLN A 38 7.21 -4.96 15.61
C GLN A 38 6.00 -4.31 16.30
N VAL A 39 4.97 -3.92 15.52
CA VAL A 39 3.73 -3.30 16.01
C VAL A 39 2.55 -4.23 15.69
N PRO A 40 2.32 -5.29 16.49
CA PRO A 40 1.31 -6.31 16.19
C PRO A 40 -0.12 -5.78 16.27
N CYS A 41 -0.37 -4.73 17.07
CA CYS A 41 -1.68 -4.10 17.16
C CYS A 41 -1.97 -3.26 15.91
N ASN A 42 -3.00 -3.63 15.14
CA ASN A 42 -3.39 -2.92 13.92
C ASN A 42 -3.80 -1.46 14.18
N GLY A 43 -4.50 -1.17 15.29
CA GLY A 43 -4.84 0.20 15.67
C GLY A 43 -3.61 1.09 15.83
N LYS A 44 -2.61 0.64 16.60
CA LYS A 44 -1.35 1.39 16.78
C LYS A 44 -0.55 1.54 15.48
N ALA A 45 -0.62 0.54 14.60
CA ALA A 45 0.02 0.63 13.29
C ALA A 45 -0.66 1.68 12.39
N ALA A 46 -2.00 1.72 12.39
CA ALA A 46 -2.77 2.75 11.69
C ALA A 46 -2.52 4.15 12.30
N ASP A 47 -2.48 4.28 13.62
CA ASP A 47 -2.15 5.55 14.30
C ASP A 47 -0.78 6.10 13.88
N LYS A 48 0.22 5.21 13.70
CA LYS A 48 1.54 5.61 13.19
C LYS A 48 1.45 6.17 11.79
N ILE A 49 0.75 5.49 10.88
CA ILE A 49 0.57 5.92 9.48
C ILE A 49 -0.19 7.26 9.44
N TYR A 50 -1.24 7.41 10.25
CA TYR A 50 -1.99 8.66 10.37
C TYR A 50 -1.11 9.81 10.89
N SER A 51 -0.31 9.54 11.93
CA SER A 51 0.61 10.52 12.52
C SER A 51 1.72 10.95 11.56
N ASP A 52 2.12 10.08 10.63
CA ASP A 52 3.08 10.39 9.57
C ASP A 52 2.49 11.29 8.47
N GLY A 53 1.17 11.52 8.47
CA GLY A 53 0.51 12.41 7.50
C GLY A 53 0.46 11.82 6.09
N ILE A 54 0.30 10.51 5.96
CA ILE A 54 0.26 9.84 4.65
C ILE A 54 -0.98 10.28 3.86
N HIS A 55 -0.74 10.84 2.67
CA HIS A 55 -1.80 11.28 1.76
C HIS A 55 -2.34 10.13 0.89
N ILE A 56 -1.46 9.26 0.40
CA ILE A 56 -1.79 8.11 -0.44
C ILE A 56 -1.13 6.88 0.18
N LEU A 57 -1.94 5.93 0.65
CA LEU A 57 -1.44 4.67 1.20
C LEU A 57 -1.60 3.54 0.17
N VAL A 58 -0.49 2.91 -0.18
CA VAL A 58 -0.44 1.88 -1.24
C VAL A 58 -0.45 0.49 -0.62
N ASN A 59 -1.47 -0.32 -0.95
CA ASN A 59 -1.56 -1.72 -0.60
C ASN A 59 -0.87 -2.57 -1.66
N MET A 60 0.24 -3.20 -1.27
CA MET A 60 1.03 -4.10 -2.13
C MET A 60 0.81 -5.59 -1.79
N ASN A 61 -0.17 -5.93 -0.95
CA ASN A 61 -0.39 -7.29 -0.50
C ASN A 61 -1.71 -7.89 -0.99
N GLY A 62 -2.81 -7.14 -0.95
CA GLY A 62 -4.16 -7.69 -1.14
C GLY A 62 -4.41 -8.89 -0.22
N TYR A 63 -4.85 -10.02 -0.76
CA TYR A 63 -5.12 -11.25 0.00
C TYR A 63 -3.97 -12.27 -0.09
N THR A 64 -2.74 -11.81 0.10
CA THR A 64 -1.55 -12.67 0.15
C THR A 64 -1.07 -12.90 1.58
N LYS A 65 -0.13 -13.85 1.76
CA LYS A 65 0.45 -14.16 3.07
C LYS A 65 1.11 -12.92 3.68
N GLY A 66 0.78 -12.63 4.93
CA GLY A 66 1.35 -11.51 5.70
C GLY A 66 0.62 -10.18 5.51
N ALA A 67 -0.45 -10.14 4.72
CA ALA A 67 -1.31 -8.97 4.60
C ALA A 67 -1.93 -8.59 5.96
N ARG A 68 -2.06 -7.29 6.21
CA ARG A 68 -2.76 -6.70 7.36
C ARG A 68 -3.77 -5.68 6.87
N ASN A 69 -4.76 -6.13 6.11
CA ASN A 69 -5.77 -5.26 5.49
C ASN A 69 -6.64 -4.54 6.53
N GLU A 70 -6.62 -4.97 7.79
CA GLU A 70 -7.23 -4.25 8.91
C GLU A 70 -6.65 -2.84 9.07
N ILE A 71 -5.39 -2.62 8.72
CA ILE A 71 -4.78 -1.27 8.74
C ILE A 71 -5.48 -0.37 7.72
N PHE A 72 -5.73 -0.88 6.51
CA PHE A 72 -6.45 -0.14 5.47
C PHE A 72 -7.93 0.04 5.83
N ALA A 73 -8.55 -0.94 6.49
CA ALA A 73 -9.93 -0.82 6.97
C ALA A 73 -10.11 0.28 8.03
N LEU A 74 -9.04 0.67 8.73
CA LEU A 74 -9.02 1.81 9.66
C LEU A 74 -8.85 3.17 8.97
N GLN A 75 -8.63 3.18 7.65
CA GLN A 75 -8.51 4.38 6.80
C GLN A 75 -7.57 5.47 7.35
N PRO A 76 -6.30 5.15 7.69
CA PRO A 76 -5.34 6.12 8.22
C PRO A 76 -4.84 7.15 7.18
N ALA A 77 -5.17 6.97 5.89
CA ALA A 77 -4.87 7.91 4.81
C ALA A 77 -6.15 8.23 4.02
N PRO A 78 -6.29 9.45 3.47
CA PRO A 78 -7.50 9.88 2.75
C PRO A 78 -7.66 9.22 1.37
N VAL A 79 -6.58 8.69 0.78
CA VAL A 79 -6.62 7.91 -0.45
C VAL A 79 -5.87 6.61 -0.23
N GLN A 80 -6.51 5.49 -0.51
CA GLN A 80 -5.93 4.15 -0.40
C GLN A 80 -6.02 3.41 -1.73
N VAL A 81 -4.89 2.87 -2.19
CA VAL A 81 -4.79 2.31 -3.55
C VAL A 81 -4.21 0.91 -3.55
N MET A 82 -4.79 0.01 -4.34
CA MET A 82 -4.21 -1.29 -4.66
C MET A 82 -3.16 -1.12 -5.75
N TRP A 83 -1.99 -1.75 -5.60
CA TRP A 83 -0.98 -1.74 -6.65
C TRP A 83 -0.05 -2.96 -6.63
N LEU A 84 0.19 -3.53 -7.80
CA LEU A 84 1.22 -4.51 -8.15
C LEU A 84 1.13 -5.90 -7.47
N GLY A 85 1.09 -5.97 -6.15
CA GLY A 85 1.34 -7.23 -5.44
C GLY A 85 0.16 -8.22 -5.36
N TYR A 86 -1.06 -7.78 -5.70
CA TYR A 86 -2.23 -8.65 -5.79
C TYR A 86 -2.92 -8.47 -7.15
N PRO A 87 -3.01 -9.53 -7.99
CA PRO A 87 -3.53 -9.43 -9.36
C PRO A 87 -5.06 -9.54 -9.39
N GLY A 88 -5.76 -8.64 -8.69
CA GLY A 88 -7.22 -8.64 -8.62
C GLY A 88 -7.81 -7.51 -7.77
N THR A 89 -9.13 -7.39 -7.81
CA THR A 89 -9.92 -6.49 -6.95
C THR A 89 -9.76 -6.86 -5.47
N SER A 90 -9.69 -5.87 -4.58
CA SER A 90 -9.80 -6.14 -3.14
C SER A 90 -11.23 -6.50 -2.73
N GLY A 91 -12.24 -6.08 -3.51
CA GLY A 91 -13.65 -6.23 -3.12
C GLY A 91 -14.04 -5.43 -1.87
N ALA A 92 -13.18 -4.51 -1.42
CA ALA A 92 -13.35 -3.81 -0.14
C ALA A 92 -13.85 -2.37 -0.34
N SER A 93 -14.73 -1.91 0.55
CA SER A 93 -15.26 -0.54 0.51
C SER A 93 -14.26 0.54 0.94
N TYR A 94 -13.10 0.13 1.47
CA TYR A 94 -12.06 1.01 1.98
C TYR A 94 -10.87 1.19 1.02
N MET A 95 -10.87 0.54 -0.15
CA MET A 95 -9.86 0.78 -1.19
C MET A 95 -10.47 1.65 -2.29
N ASP A 96 -9.87 2.82 -2.54
CA ASP A 96 -10.43 3.82 -3.45
C ASP A 96 -10.11 3.53 -4.92
N TYR A 97 -8.86 3.14 -5.19
CA TYR A 97 -8.35 2.92 -6.54
C TYR A 97 -7.57 1.61 -6.65
N ILE A 98 -7.49 1.09 -7.88
CA ILE A 98 -6.52 0.10 -8.29
C ILE A 98 -5.67 0.68 -9.42
N VAL A 99 -4.36 0.74 -9.21
CA VAL A 99 -3.41 1.17 -10.25
C VAL A 99 -3.20 0.02 -11.21
N THR A 100 -3.58 0.23 -12.48
CA THR A 100 -3.62 -0.78 -13.55
C THR A 100 -3.38 -0.12 -14.90
N ASP A 101 -3.75 -0.76 -16.01
CA ASP A 101 -3.62 -0.23 -17.37
C ASP A 101 -4.80 -0.70 -18.27
N ALA A 102 -4.93 -0.08 -19.44
CA ALA A 102 -6.03 -0.34 -20.37
C ALA A 102 -6.00 -1.74 -21.02
N VAL A 103 -4.85 -2.42 -21.02
CA VAL A 103 -4.71 -3.79 -21.56
C VAL A 103 -5.11 -4.81 -20.49
N THR A 104 -4.65 -4.62 -19.26
CA THR A 104 -4.90 -5.50 -18.12
C THR A 104 -6.33 -5.36 -17.59
N SER A 105 -6.85 -4.13 -17.54
CA SER A 105 -8.17 -3.80 -16.99
C SER A 105 -8.91 -2.86 -17.93
N PRO A 106 -9.37 -3.33 -19.10
CA PRO A 106 -10.14 -2.50 -20.04
C PRO A 106 -11.42 -1.95 -19.39
N VAL A 107 -11.87 -0.76 -19.81
CA VAL A 107 -12.96 -0.02 -19.13
C VAL A 107 -14.29 -0.76 -19.16
N GLU A 108 -14.50 -1.60 -20.17
CA GLU A 108 -15.66 -2.47 -20.33
C GLU A 108 -15.77 -3.50 -19.20
N LEU A 109 -14.65 -3.83 -18.55
CA LEU A 109 -14.57 -4.75 -17.42
C LEU A 109 -14.46 -4.03 -16.07
N ALA A 110 -14.63 -2.70 -16.02
CA ALA A 110 -14.54 -1.94 -14.77
C ALA A 110 -15.50 -2.44 -13.67
N SER A 111 -16.63 -3.04 -14.03
CA SER A 111 -17.58 -3.64 -13.10
C SER A 111 -17.05 -4.86 -12.34
N GLN A 112 -15.92 -5.45 -12.76
CA GLN A 112 -15.25 -6.54 -12.04
C GLN A 112 -14.43 -6.04 -10.83
N TYR A 113 -14.25 -4.73 -10.70
CA TYR A 113 -13.46 -4.10 -9.66
C TYR A 113 -14.36 -3.31 -8.71
N SER A 114 -14.08 -3.37 -7.41
CA SER A 114 -14.74 -2.50 -6.43
C SER A 114 -14.15 -1.09 -6.44
N GLU A 115 -12.86 -1.01 -6.74
CA GLU A 115 -12.07 0.21 -6.81
C GLU A 115 -12.23 0.90 -8.16
N LYS A 116 -11.94 2.20 -8.19
CA LYS A 116 -11.83 2.92 -9.46
C LYS A 116 -10.52 2.56 -10.16
N LEU A 117 -10.59 2.39 -11.48
CA LEU A 117 -9.39 2.14 -12.30
C LEU A 117 -8.55 3.41 -12.39
N ALA A 118 -7.28 3.33 -11.98
CA ALA A 118 -6.28 4.36 -12.18
C ALA A 118 -5.24 3.84 -13.18
N TYR A 119 -5.32 4.29 -14.44
CA TYR A 119 -4.42 3.84 -15.48
C TYR A 119 -3.04 4.49 -15.38
N MET A 120 -2.01 3.67 -15.57
CA MET A 120 -0.62 4.06 -15.82
C MET A 120 -0.42 4.64 -17.22
#